data_AF-A0A657AK83-F1
#
_entry.id   AF-A0A657AK83-F1
#
_cell.length_a   1.000
_cell.length_b   1.000
_cell.length_c   1.000
_cell.angle_alpha   90.00
_cell.angle_beta   90.00
_cell.angle_gamma   90.00
#
_symmetry.space_group_name_H-M   'P 1'
#
loop_
_entity.id
_entity.type
_entity.pdbx_description
1 polymer ?
#
loop_
_entity_poly.entity_id
_entity_poly.type
_entity_poly.pdbx_seq_one_letter_code
_entity_poly.pdbx_strand_id
1 'polypeptide(L)'
;MIKKLKFQRLLAMIYIGAALGIIHFWWQFFNGSLFSIEELRALMPHFEGYYLWERSFVLPDLILAFGMLVSALPLWCNQWMQKGRVLAAACAGAALFLGLLDLSYGFSSGLYRLDHRFAGVVLEAGLSITAVGLLGLIILLFSPQQARPD
;
A
#
# COMPACT_ATOMS: atom_id res chain seq x y z
N MET A 1 -0.26 -20.74 21.05
CA MET A 1 1.07 -20.39 20.53
C MET A 1 1.20 -20.56 19.01
N ILE A 2 0.86 -21.73 18.44
CA ILE A 2 1.00 -22.03 16.99
C ILE A 2 0.20 -21.11 16.06
N LYS A 3 -1.06 -20.75 16.40
CA LYS A 3 -1.88 -19.85 15.56
C LYS A 3 -1.29 -18.44 15.44
N LYS A 4 -0.67 -17.93 16.51
CA LYS A 4 -0.10 -16.58 16.60
C LYS A 4 1.10 -16.38 15.66
N LEU A 5 1.99 -17.37 15.63
CA LEU A 5 3.13 -17.41 14.70
C LEU A 5 2.70 -17.42 13.23
N LYS A 6 1.56 -18.07 12.92
CA LYS A 6 1.02 -18.10 11.56
C LYS A 6 0.53 -16.72 11.10
N PHE A 7 -0.19 -15.98 11.95
CA PHE A 7 -0.68 -14.64 11.61
C PHE A 7 0.42 -13.59 11.48
N GLN A 8 1.46 -13.66 12.32
CA GLN A 8 2.63 -12.78 12.22
C GLN A 8 3.37 -12.96 10.90
N ARG A 9 3.64 -14.21 10.53
CA ARG A 9 4.32 -14.54 9.27
C ARG A 9 3.45 -14.20 8.07
N LEU A 10 2.14 -14.41 8.17
CA LEU A 10 1.19 -13.97 7.15
C LEU A 10 1.27 -12.46 6.94
N LEU A 11 1.23 -11.67 8.01
CA LEU A 11 1.35 -10.22 7.92
C LEU A 11 2.68 -9.78 7.31
N ALA A 12 3.78 -10.44 7.71
CA ALA A 12 5.10 -10.17 7.11
C ALA A 12 5.12 -10.47 5.60
N MET A 13 4.54 -11.58 5.14
CA MET A 13 4.45 -11.90 3.71
C MET A 13 3.60 -10.87 2.97
N ILE A 14 2.47 -10.45 3.54
CA ILE A 14 1.61 -9.43 2.95
C ILE A 14 2.38 -8.10 2.82
N TYR A 15 3.12 -7.69 3.85
CA TYR A 15 3.89 -6.43 3.83
C TYR A 15 5.05 -6.46 2.84
N ILE A 16 5.78 -7.58 2.75
CA ILE A 16 6.83 -7.75 1.75
C ILE A 16 6.21 -7.69 0.34
N GLY A 17 5.12 -8.42 0.11
CA GLY A 17 4.43 -8.42 -1.19
C GLY A 17 3.92 -7.03 -1.57
N ALA A 18 3.29 -6.32 -0.63
CA ALA A 18 2.79 -4.96 -0.85
C ALA A 18 3.91 -3.96 -1.12
N ALA A 19 5.01 -4.00 -0.36
CA ALA A 19 6.16 -3.13 -0.58
C ALA A 19 6.79 -3.34 -1.96
N LEU A 20 6.96 -4.61 -2.37
CA LEU A 20 7.45 -4.94 -3.71
C LEU A 20 6.47 -4.49 -4.80
N GLY A 21 5.16 -4.62 -4.57
CA GLY A 21 4.10 -4.15 -5.46
C GLY A 21 4.15 -2.63 -5.66
N ILE A 22 4.31 -1.86 -4.57
CA ILE A 22 4.47 -0.39 -4.62
C ILE A 22 5.72 -0.01 -5.42
N ILE A 23 6.86 -0.64 -5.14
CA ILE A 23 8.12 -0.37 -5.87
C ILE A 23 7.95 -0.70 -7.36
N HIS A 24 7.31 -1.82 -7.68
CA HIS A 24 7.07 -2.25 -9.06
C HIS A 24 6.08 -1.33 -9.80
N PHE A 25 5.06 -0.82 -9.12
CA PHE A 25 4.13 0.17 -9.67
C PHE A 25 4.87 1.45 -10.07
N TRP A 26 5.64 2.03 -9.13
CA TRP A 26 6.42 3.23 -9.40
C TRP A 26 7.50 3.03 -10.47
N TRP A 27 8.15 1.86 -10.48
CA TRP A 27 9.10 1.49 -11.54
C TRP A 27 8.47 1.52 -12.92
N GLN A 28 7.28 0.92 -13.09
CA GLN A 28 6.55 0.94 -14.35
C GLN A 28 6.02 2.34 -14.72
N PHE A 29 5.60 3.11 -13.71
CA PHE A 29 5.15 4.49 -13.87
C PHE A 29 6.26 5.38 -14.45
N PHE A 30 7.48 5.30 -13.89
CA PHE A 30 8.62 6.11 -14.35
C PHE A 30 9.22 5.63 -15.67
N ASN A 31 9.15 4.34 -15.97
CA ASN A 31 9.64 3.81 -17.25
C ASN A 31 8.67 4.06 -18.42
N GLY A 32 7.50 4.67 -18.18
CA GLY A 32 6.49 4.88 -19.21
C GLY A 32 5.88 3.56 -19.74
N SER A 33 6.13 2.43 -19.06
CA SER A 33 5.58 1.14 -19.47
C SER A 33 4.12 0.99 -19.06
N LEU A 34 3.67 1.79 -18.08
CA LEU A 34 2.28 1.80 -17.61
C LEU A 34 1.36 2.61 -18.54
N PHE A 35 1.88 3.70 -19.11
CA PHE A 35 1.21 4.55 -20.09
C PHE A 35 2.20 5.50 -20.78
N SER A 36 1.87 5.94 -22.00
CA SER A 36 2.49 7.12 -22.58
C SER A 36 1.76 8.39 -22.13
N ILE A 37 2.51 9.43 -21.80
CA ILE A 37 1.96 10.71 -21.32
C ILE A 37 1.09 11.35 -22.42
N GLU A 38 1.47 11.18 -23.67
CA GLU A 38 0.76 11.71 -24.83
C GLU A 38 -0.63 11.09 -25.01
N GLU A 39 -0.74 9.76 -24.87
CA GLU A 39 -2.03 9.05 -24.99
C GLU A 39 -2.99 9.46 -23.86
N LEU A 40 -2.51 9.52 -22.62
CA LEU A 40 -3.36 9.87 -21.49
C LEU A 40 -3.75 11.35 -21.46
N ARG A 41 -2.90 12.25 -21.94
CA ARG A 41 -3.25 13.66 -22.13
C ARG A 41 -4.35 13.84 -23.18
N ALA A 42 -4.40 13.00 -24.21
CA ALA A 42 -5.48 13.02 -25.19
C ALA A 42 -6.81 12.49 -24.64
N LEU A 43 -6.75 11.52 -23.72
CA LEU A 43 -7.92 10.88 -23.08
C LEU A 43 -8.48 11.69 -21.91
N MET A 44 -7.66 12.46 -21.21
CA MET A 44 -8.04 13.19 -19.99
C MET A 44 -7.72 14.69 -20.10
N PRO A 45 -8.74 15.58 -20.16
CA PRO A 45 -8.54 17.02 -20.33
C PRO A 45 -7.74 17.70 -19.18
N HIS A 46 -7.77 17.11 -17.98
CA HIS A 46 -7.08 17.61 -16.78
C HIS A 46 -5.89 16.73 -16.37
N PHE A 47 -5.28 16.02 -17.33
CA PHE A 47 -4.20 15.08 -17.07
C PHE A 47 -3.02 15.67 -16.29
N GLU A 48 -2.62 16.92 -16.56
CA GLU A 48 -1.52 17.58 -15.81
C GLU A 48 -1.80 17.68 -14.31
N GLY A 49 -3.03 18.00 -13.93
CA GLY A 49 -3.43 18.08 -12.52
C GLY A 49 -3.40 16.71 -11.86
N TYR A 50 -3.93 15.69 -12.55
CA TYR A 50 -3.87 14.30 -12.10
C TYR A 50 -2.42 13.82 -11.96
N TYR A 51 -1.56 14.09 -12.94
CA TYR A 51 -0.17 13.65 -12.96
C TYR A 51 0.67 14.29 -11.84
N LEU A 52 0.46 15.58 -11.56
CA LEU A 52 1.10 16.26 -10.43
C LEU A 52 0.61 15.72 -9.09
N TRP A 53 -0.70 15.47 -8.98
CA TRP A 53 -1.31 14.86 -7.80
C TRP A 53 -0.74 13.46 -7.56
N GLU A 54 -0.72 12.59 -8.57
CA GLU A 54 -0.18 11.23 -8.51
C GLU A 54 1.30 11.25 -8.10
N ARG A 55 2.11 12.11 -8.74
CA ARG A 55 3.53 12.26 -8.39
C ARG A 55 3.78 12.71 -6.94
N SER A 56 2.82 13.34 -6.28
CA SER A 56 2.96 13.70 -4.87
C SER A 56 2.93 12.48 -3.94
N PHE A 57 2.41 11.33 -4.40
CA PHE A 57 2.34 10.07 -3.67
C PHE A 57 3.61 9.22 -3.74
N VAL A 58 4.55 9.52 -4.64
CA VAL A 58 5.83 8.79 -4.76
C VAL A 58 6.52 8.71 -3.40
N LEU A 59 6.66 9.85 -2.71
CA LEU A 59 7.39 9.91 -1.46
C LEU A 59 6.64 9.21 -0.30
N PRO A 60 5.33 9.50 -0.05
CA PRO A 60 4.53 8.73 0.90
C PRO A 60 4.57 7.22 0.68
N ASP A 61 4.43 6.76 -0.56
CA ASP A 61 4.42 5.35 -0.92
C ASP A 61 5.76 4.66 -0.68
N LEU A 62 6.87 5.33 -1.03
CA LEU A 62 8.20 4.79 -0.76
C LEU A 62 8.49 4.71 0.74
N ILE A 63 8.07 5.71 1.53
CA ILE A 63 8.18 5.67 2.99
C ILE A 63 7.35 4.52 3.55
N LEU A 64 6.13 4.33 3.04
CA LEU A 64 5.26 3.22 3.43
C LEU A 64 5.89 1.87 3.08
N ALA A 65 6.37 1.69 1.85
CA ALA A 65 7.02 0.47 1.40
C ALA A 65 8.25 0.14 2.25
N PHE A 66 9.09 1.13 2.55
CA PHE A 66 10.23 0.96 3.44
C PHE A 66 9.78 0.60 4.87
N GLY A 67 8.76 1.27 5.41
CA GLY A 67 8.19 0.95 6.72
C GLY A 67 7.63 -0.47 6.79
N MET A 68 6.98 -0.95 5.71
CA MET A 68 6.49 -2.32 5.57
C MET A 68 7.63 -3.34 5.56
N LEU A 69 8.73 -3.07 4.85
CA LEU A 69 9.91 -3.95 4.84
C LEU A 69 10.59 -3.99 6.22
N VAL A 70 10.78 -2.83 6.85
CA VAL A 70 11.40 -2.72 8.18
C VAL A 70 10.55 -3.41 9.23
N SER A 71 9.22 -3.32 9.14
CA SER A 71 8.31 -4.01 10.07
C SER A 71 8.18 -5.51 9.78
N ALA A 72 8.37 -5.96 8.53
CA ALA A 72 8.33 -7.37 8.17
C ALA A 72 9.47 -8.20 8.80
N LEU A 73 10.67 -7.63 8.96
CA LEU A 73 11.82 -8.31 9.58
C LEU A 73 11.56 -8.79 11.03
N PRO A 74 11.16 -7.93 11.98
CA PRO A 74 10.85 -8.36 13.35
C PRO A 74 9.58 -9.23 13.41
N LEU A 75 8.62 -9.05 12.49
CA LEU A 75 7.45 -9.94 12.35
C LEU A 75 7.86 -11.36 11.95
N TRP A 76 8.87 -11.51 11.08
CA TRP A 76 9.37 -12.80 10.60
C TRP A 76 10.23 -13.52 11.64
N CYS A 77 11.15 -12.79 12.30
CA CYS A 77 12.07 -13.33 13.30
C CYS A 77 11.44 -13.62 14.66
N ASN A 78 10.12 -13.46 14.80
CA ASN A 78 9.36 -13.63 16.04
C ASN A 78 9.88 -12.73 17.19
N GLN A 79 10.63 -11.67 16.86
CA GLN A 79 11.07 -10.63 17.79
C GLN A 79 9.95 -9.60 17.93
N TRP A 80 8.79 -10.07 18.41
CA TRP A 80 7.55 -9.31 18.48
C TRP A 80 7.57 -8.30 19.63
N MET A 81 8.54 -7.39 19.57
CA MET A 81 8.68 -6.25 20.47
C MET A 81 7.55 -5.25 20.19
N GLN A 82 7.07 -4.58 21.23
CA GLN A 82 6.01 -3.58 21.14
C GLN A 82 6.28 -2.53 20.03
N LYS A 83 7.55 -2.15 19.82
CA LYS A 83 7.97 -1.21 18.76
C LYS A 83 7.63 -1.71 17.35
N GLY A 84 7.84 -3.00 17.05
CA GLY A 84 7.52 -3.58 15.74
C GLY A 84 6.03 -3.65 15.47
N ARG A 85 5.21 -3.85 16.51
CA ARG A 85 3.75 -3.84 16.41
C ARG A 85 3.20 -2.44 16.15
N VAL A 86 3.74 -1.43 16.82
CA VAL A 86 3.36 -0.02 16.58
C VAL A 86 3.73 0.39 15.17
N LEU A 87 4.93 0.04 14.70
CA LEU A 87 5.35 0.32 13.33
C LEU A 87 4.45 -0.39 12.31
N ALA A 88 4.14 -1.67 12.53
CA ALA A 88 3.21 -2.41 11.66
C ALA A 88 1.80 -1.76 11.66
N ALA A 89 1.29 -1.35 12.82
CA ALA A 89 0.01 -0.65 12.91
C ALA A 89 0.02 0.69 12.16
N ALA A 90 1.12 1.45 12.27
CA ALA A 90 1.31 2.69 11.52
C ALA A 90 1.34 2.43 10.00
N CYS A 91 2.06 1.40 9.54
CA CYS A 91 2.05 1.00 8.13
C CYS A 91 0.67 0.54 7.66
N ALA A 92 -0.07 -0.24 8.46
CA ALA A 92 -1.43 -0.66 8.13
C ALA A 92 -2.38 0.54 7.99
N GLY A 93 -2.31 1.48 8.93
CA GLY A 93 -3.12 2.70 8.88
C GLY A 93 -2.75 3.60 7.71
N ALA A 94 -1.46 3.80 7.45
CA ALA A 94 -0.98 4.58 6.31
C ALA A 94 -1.39 3.94 4.96
N ALA A 95 -1.27 2.61 4.82
CA ALA A 95 -1.71 1.89 3.63
C ALA A 95 -3.21 2.03 3.39
N LEU A 96 -4.02 1.91 4.46
CA LEU A 96 -5.46 2.10 4.36
C LEU A 96 -5.82 3.54 3.96
N PHE A 97 -5.16 4.52 4.57
CA PHE A 97 -5.39 5.94 4.27
C PHE A 97 -5.01 6.28 2.83
N LEU A 98 -3.81 5.90 2.40
CA LEU A 98 -3.32 6.15 1.04
C LEU A 98 -4.20 5.46 -0.01
N GLY A 99 -4.57 4.19 0.22
CA GLY A 99 -5.47 3.47 -0.70
C GLY A 99 -6.86 4.08 -0.80
N LEU A 100 -7.46 4.48 0.33
CA LEU A 100 -8.77 5.14 0.31
C LEU A 100 -8.70 6.52 -0.35
N LEU A 101 -7.62 7.27 -0.13
CA LEU A 101 -7.40 8.56 -0.76
C LEU A 101 -7.29 8.40 -2.28
N ASP A 102 -6.54 7.40 -2.73
CA ASP A 102 -6.34 7.10 -4.15
C ASP A 102 -7.65 6.67 -4.83
N LEU A 103 -8.38 5.74 -4.22
CA LEU A 103 -9.71 5.34 -4.68
C LEU A 103 -10.67 6.54 -4.73
N SER A 104 -10.71 7.36 -3.68
CA SER A 104 -11.59 8.54 -3.63
C SER A 104 -11.28 9.54 -4.73
N TYR A 105 -9.99 9.78 -5.00
CA TYR A 105 -9.58 10.67 -6.07
C TYR A 105 -9.85 10.06 -7.46
N GLY A 106 -9.57 8.77 -7.66
CA GLY A 106 -9.87 8.07 -8.91
C GLY A 106 -11.37 8.03 -9.24
N PHE A 107 -12.23 7.85 -8.24
CA PHE A 107 -13.69 7.93 -8.42
C PHE A 107 -14.18 9.35 -8.70
N SER A 108 -13.66 10.35 -7.98
CA SER A 108 -14.09 11.75 -8.13
C SER A 108 -13.58 12.41 -9.42
N SER A 109 -12.38 12.06 -9.88
CA SER A 109 -11.80 12.50 -11.15
C SER A 109 -12.40 11.78 -12.37
N GLY A 110 -13.11 10.66 -12.15
CA GLY A 110 -13.64 9.83 -13.22
C GLY A 110 -12.59 8.97 -13.92
N LEU A 111 -11.39 8.83 -13.36
CA LEU A 111 -10.28 8.04 -13.91
C LEU A 111 -10.71 6.61 -14.27
N TYR A 112 -11.50 5.97 -13.40
CA TYR A 112 -11.95 4.59 -13.59
C TYR A 112 -13.01 4.40 -14.69
N ARG A 113 -13.49 5.48 -15.30
CA ARG A 113 -14.39 5.43 -16.46
C ARG A 113 -13.64 5.49 -17.79
N LEU A 114 -12.33 5.74 -17.77
CA LEU A 114 -11.50 5.69 -18.97
C LEU A 114 -11.38 4.23 -19.44
N ASP A 115 -11.67 3.99 -20.71
CA ASP A 115 -11.45 2.69 -21.36
C ASP A 115 -9.97 2.52 -21.73
N HIS A 116 -9.10 2.55 -20.71
CA HIS A 116 -7.66 2.44 -20.87
C HIS A 116 -7.08 1.52 -19.79
N ARG A 117 -6.10 0.70 -20.17
CA ARG A 117 -5.43 -0.27 -19.28
C ARG A 117 -4.91 0.39 -18.00
N PHE A 118 -4.42 1.62 -18.09
CA PHE A 118 -3.95 2.43 -16.96
C PHE A 118 -5.00 2.54 -15.83
N ALA A 119 -6.24 2.84 -16.17
CA ALA A 119 -7.30 3.03 -15.17
C ALA A 119 -7.56 1.75 -14.37
N GLY A 120 -7.50 0.59 -15.03
CA GLY A 120 -7.61 -0.72 -14.37
C GLY A 120 -6.44 -1.01 -13.44
N VAL A 121 -5.21 -0.70 -13.86
CA VAL A 121 -4.01 -0.93 -13.04
C VAL A 121 -3.99 -0.03 -11.79
N VAL A 122 -4.37 1.25 -11.93
CA VAL A 122 -4.47 2.17 -10.78
C VAL A 122 -5.58 1.73 -9.83
N LEU A 123 -6.74 1.29 -10.35
CA LEU A 123 -7.82 0.76 -9.52
C LEU A 123 -7.37 -0.49 -8.74
N GLU A 124 -6.69 -1.43 -9.40
CA GLU A 124 -6.16 -2.63 -8.77
C GLU A 124 -5.12 -2.31 -7.69
N ALA A 125 -4.23 -1.34 -7.95
CA ALA A 125 -3.25 -0.88 -6.98
C ALA A 125 -3.91 -0.25 -5.75
N GLY A 126 -4.86 0.68 -5.95
CA GLY A 126 -5.62 1.34 -4.89
C GLY A 126 -6.44 0.35 -4.05
N LEU A 127 -7.09 -0.64 -4.68
CA LEU A 127 -7.79 -1.71 -3.97
C LEU A 127 -6.83 -2.59 -3.17
N SER A 128 -5.70 -2.97 -3.76
CA SER A 128 -4.70 -3.84 -3.13
C SER A 128 -4.11 -3.21 -1.88
N ILE A 129 -3.69 -1.93 -1.96
CA ILE A 129 -3.08 -1.25 -0.81
C ILE A 129 -4.12 -0.99 0.31
N THR A 130 -5.37 -0.68 -0.06
CA THR A 130 -6.51 -0.58 0.88
C THR A 130 -6.74 -1.90 1.60
N ALA A 131 -6.75 -3.02 0.86
CA ALA A 131 -6.94 -4.36 1.41
C ALA A 131 -5.79 -4.75 2.35
N VAL A 132 -4.53 -4.45 1.99
CA VAL A 132 -3.35 -4.66 2.84
C VAL A 132 -3.48 -3.88 4.15
N GLY A 133 -3.90 -2.62 4.10
CA GLY A 133 -4.12 -1.80 5.28
C GLY A 133 -5.20 -2.37 6.20
N LEU A 134 -6.36 -2.73 5.63
CA LEU A 134 -7.47 -3.30 6.39
C LEU A 134 -7.11 -4.64 7.02
N LEU A 135 -6.53 -5.57 6.26
CA LEU A 135 -6.09 -6.87 6.76
C LEU A 135 -5.01 -6.73 7.82
N GLY A 136 -4.07 -5.79 7.63
CA GLY A 136 -3.04 -5.48 8.62
C GLY A 136 -3.64 -5.06 9.95
N LEU A 137 -4.59 -4.12 9.94
CA LEU A 137 -5.28 -3.67 11.16
C LEU A 137 -6.07 -4.81 11.81
N ILE A 138 -6.82 -5.60 11.04
CA ILE A 138 -7.58 -6.76 11.56
C ILE A 138 -6.63 -7.73 12.26
N ILE A 139 -5.54 -8.15 11.60
CA ILE A 139 -4.56 -9.08 12.17
C ILE A 139 -3.96 -8.51 13.47
N LEU A 140 -3.68 -7.20 13.50
CA LEU A 140 -3.09 -6.53 14.66
C LEU A 140 -4.09 -6.34 15.80
N LEU A 141 -5.38 -6.14 15.54
CA LEU A 141 -6.43 -6.00 16.56
C LEU A 141 -6.76 -7.35 17.21
N PHE A 142 -6.91 -8.40 16.41
CA PHE A 142 -7.24 -9.74 16.90
C PHE A 142 -6.02 -10.52 17.44
N SER A 143 -4.83 -9.92 17.36
CA SER A 143 -3.61 -10.47 17.95
C SER A 143 -3.50 -10.12 19.45
N PRO A 144 -3.61 -11.10 20.38
CA PRO A 144 -3.59 -10.81 21.82
C PRO A 144 -2.30 -10.11 22.25
N GLN A 145 -2.44 -9.04 23.03
CA GLN A 145 -1.32 -8.34 23.67
C GLN A 145 -0.54 -9.31 24.56
N GLN A 146 0.78 -9.29 24.43
CA GLN A 146 1.64 -9.95 25.40
C GLN A 146 1.61 -9.08 26.66
N ALA A 147 0.96 -9.56 27.71
CA ALA A 147 1.08 -8.95 29.03
C ALA A 147 2.56 -8.84 29.35
N ARG A 148 2.97 -7.64 29.79
CA ARG A 148 4.31 -7.34 30.26
C ARG A 148 4.61 -8.31 31.41
N PRO A 149 5.67 -9.13 31.38
CA PRO A 149 6.21 -9.63 32.62
C PRO A 149 6.86 -8.42 33.31
N ASP A 150 6.33 -8.09 34.48
CA ASP A 150 6.83 -7.05 35.36
C ASP A 150 8.28 -7.32 35.81
#